data_AF-A0A7K0CB66-F1
#
_entry.id   AF-A0A7K0CB66-F1
#
_cell.length_a   1.000
_cell.length_b   1.000
_cell.length_c   1.000
_cell.angle_alpha   90.00
_cell.angle_beta   90.00
_cell.angle_gamma   90.00
#
_symmetry.space_group_name_H-M   'P 1'
#
loop_
_entity.id
_entity.type
_entity.pdbx_description
1 polymer ?
#
loop_
_entity_poly.entity_id
_entity_poly.type
_entity_poly.pdbx_seq_one_letter_code
_entity_poly.pdbx_strand_id
1 'polypeptide(L)'
;MTRPREIGYTDELLADRSVHRTYEDGRREWRRRGADGVVHWRDDQGGTGTDELLGARIIKRVLADGTATYGRDLGYGRTLWSRSETLMVNRTSFGGRMGAILAGIGVLGVAVTASQMPPLHLTPEEEEELRRQARTSSDGGGDVEAGGDDWGGGDWGDDDGGWSDDDFG
;
A
#
# COMPACT_ATOMS: atom_id res chain seq x y z
N MET A 1 -23.04 11.16 1.47
CA MET A 1 -21.91 10.29 1.87
C MET A 1 -21.92 9.09 0.95
N THR A 2 -20.87 8.91 0.16
CA THR A 2 -20.70 7.72 -0.68
C THR A 2 -20.13 6.61 0.19
N ARG A 3 -20.76 5.43 0.19
CA ARG A 3 -20.22 4.25 0.86
C ARG A 3 -19.52 3.41 -0.21
N PRO A 4 -18.18 3.45 -0.29
CA PRO A 4 -17.46 2.64 -1.26
C PRO A 4 -17.72 1.16 -1.02
N ARG A 5 -17.69 0.35 -2.07
CA ARG A 5 -17.77 -1.10 -1.94
C ARG A 5 -16.50 -1.60 -1.28
N GLU A 6 -16.61 -2.28 -0.14
CA GLU A 6 -15.47 -2.88 0.53
C GLU A 6 -15.15 -4.25 -0.07
N ILE A 7 -13.86 -4.55 -0.24
CA ILE A 7 -13.34 -5.87 -0.57
C ILE A 7 -12.15 -6.16 0.34
N GLY A 8 -12.27 -7.18 1.19
CA GLY A 8 -11.16 -7.66 2.01
C GLY A 8 -10.13 -8.44 1.19
N TYR A 9 -8.88 -8.44 1.63
CA TYR A 9 -7.84 -9.34 1.10
C TYR A 9 -6.88 -9.81 2.19
N THR A 10 -6.19 -10.92 1.95
CA THR A 10 -5.10 -11.43 2.79
C THR A 10 -3.85 -11.62 1.95
N ASP A 11 -2.71 -11.25 2.50
CA ASP A 11 -1.39 -11.33 1.89
C ASP A 11 -0.58 -12.43 2.58
N GLU A 12 0.06 -13.27 1.76
CA GLU A 12 1.00 -14.30 2.17
C GLU A 12 2.35 -14.00 1.52
N LEU A 13 3.43 -13.94 2.28
CA LEU A 13 4.77 -13.87 1.69
C LEU A 13 5.22 -15.25 1.23
N LEU A 14 5.62 -15.33 -0.04
CA LEU A 14 6.20 -16.52 -0.64
C LEU A 14 7.73 -16.55 -0.49
N ALA A 15 8.31 -17.73 -0.65
CA ALA A 15 9.75 -17.97 -0.50
C ALA A 15 10.63 -17.16 -1.50
N ASP A 16 10.07 -16.75 -2.63
CA ASP A 16 10.75 -15.94 -3.65
C ASP A 16 10.66 -14.42 -3.37
N ARG A 17 10.18 -14.05 -2.18
CA ARG A 17 9.92 -12.68 -1.72
C ARG A 17 8.83 -11.95 -2.51
N SER A 18 8.01 -12.69 -3.26
CA SER A 18 6.74 -12.16 -3.77
C SER A 18 5.65 -12.28 -2.71
N VAL A 19 4.62 -11.47 -2.84
CA VAL A 19 3.42 -11.52 -2.01
C VAL A 19 2.30 -12.13 -2.83
N HIS A 20 1.64 -13.15 -2.29
CA HIS A 20 0.42 -13.71 -2.81
C HIS A 20 -0.78 -13.14 -2.05
N ARG A 21 -1.57 -12.33 -2.73
CA ARG A 21 -2.79 -11.71 -2.24
C ARG A 21 -4.00 -12.53 -2.66
N THR A 22 -4.83 -12.91 -1.69
CA THR A 22 -6.13 -13.54 -1.93
C THR A 22 -7.24 -12.58 -1.54
N TYR A 23 -8.17 -12.33 -2.45
CA TYR A 23 -9.29 -11.43 -2.24
C TYR A 23 -10.52 -12.20 -1.73
N GLU A 24 -11.38 -11.52 -0.97
CA GLU A 24 -12.65 -12.07 -0.46
C GLU A 24 -13.61 -12.49 -1.58
N ASP A 25 -13.49 -11.87 -2.76
CA ASP A 25 -14.27 -12.22 -3.96
C ASP A 25 -13.67 -13.39 -4.78
N GLY A 26 -12.63 -14.03 -4.27
CA GLY A 26 -12.01 -15.22 -4.85
C GLY A 26 -10.89 -14.94 -5.84
N ARG A 27 -10.66 -13.68 -6.23
CA ARG A 27 -9.51 -13.29 -7.07
C ARG A 27 -8.19 -13.51 -6.35
N ARG A 28 -7.12 -13.67 -7.10
CA ARG A 28 -5.76 -13.81 -6.56
C ARG A 28 -4.80 -12.92 -7.33
N GLU A 29 -3.84 -12.33 -6.62
CA GLU A 29 -2.83 -11.45 -7.21
C GLU A 29 -1.45 -11.76 -6.63
N TRP A 30 -0.45 -11.90 -7.48
CA TRP A 30 0.96 -12.00 -7.08
C TRP A 30 1.62 -10.65 -7.29
N ARG A 31 2.32 -10.17 -6.26
CA ARG A 31 2.94 -8.85 -6.22
C ARG A 31 4.43 -9.00 -5.95
N ARG A 32 5.25 -8.21 -6.63
CA ARG A 32 6.69 -8.16 -6.43
C ARG A 32 7.17 -6.72 -6.46
N ARG A 33 7.89 -6.31 -5.42
CA ARG A 33 8.52 -4.99 -5.36
C ARG A 33 9.81 -4.99 -6.21
N GLY A 34 9.92 -4.02 -7.11
CA GLY A 34 11.11 -3.70 -7.88
C GLY A 34 12.09 -2.85 -7.05
N ALA A 35 13.31 -2.68 -7.58
CA ALA A 35 14.38 -1.94 -6.90
C ALA A 35 14.09 -0.43 -6.78
N ASP A 36 13.24 0.10 -7.64
CA ASP A 36 12.74 1.48 -7.67
C ASP A 36 11.53 1.70 -6.74
N GLY A 37 11.11 0.67 -5.99
CA GLY A 37 9.94 0.73 -5.14
C GLY A 37 8.61 0.50 -5.86
N VAL A 38 8.61 0.39 -7.20
CA VAL A 38 7.43 0.06 -8.00
C VAL A 38 7.04 -1.39 -7.76
N VAL A 39 5.75 -1.66 -7.57
CA VAL A 39 5.25 -3.02 -7.36
C VAL A 39 4.67 -3.55 -8.66
N HIS A 40 5.28 -4.59 -9.21
CA HIS A 40 4.73 -5.34 -10.33
C HIS A 40 3.69 -6.33 -9.80
N TRP A 41 2.55 -6.45 -10.47
CA TRP A 41 1.52 -7.39 -10.09
C TRP A 41 0.98 -8.16 -11.29
N ARG A 42 0.51 -9.39 -11.02
CA ARG A 42 -0.33 -10.17 -11.94
C ARG A 42 -1.46 -10.82 -11.19
N ASP A 43 -2.60 -11.01 -11.81
CA ASP A 43 -3.73 -11.77 -11.25
C ASP A 43 -3.91 -13.15 -11.89
N ASP A 44 -4.84 -13.92 -11.35
CA ASP A 44 -5.23 -15.25 -11.84
C ASP A 44 -6.15 -15.22 -13.06
N GLN A 45 -6.54 -14.04 -13.52
CA GLN A 45 -7.37 -13.80 -14.71
C GLN A 45 -6.55 -13.28 -15.89
N GLY A 46 -5.22 -13.19 -15.76
CA GLY A 46 -4.30 -12.74 -16.79
C GLY A 46 -4.08 -11.22 -16.82
N GLY A 47 -4.67 -10.47 -15.90
CA GLY A 47 -4.37 -9.07 -15.67
C GLY A 47 -2.95 -8.90 -15.13
N THR A 48 -2.25 -7.89 -15.63
CA THR A 48 -0.91 -7.52 -15.14
C THR A 48 -0.75 -6.01 -15.14
N GLY A 49 0.20 -5.52 -14.34
CA GLY A 49 0.47 -4.10 -14.27
C GLY A 49 1.53 -3.73 -13.23
N THR A 50 1.58 -2.44 -12.94
CA THR A 50 2.45 -1.85 -11.92
C THR A 50 1.66 -0.94 -11.00
N ASP A 51 2.09 -0.87 -9.74
CA ASP A 51 1.64 0.10 -8.75
C ASP A 51 2.84 0.96 -8.31
N GLU A 52 2.74 2.27 -8.47
CA GLU A 52 3.75 3.25 -8.08
C GLU A 52 3.18 4.16 -7.00
N LEU A 53 3.93 4.36 -5.91
CA LEU A 53 3.62 5.37 -4.90
C LEU A 53 4.19 6.72 -5.36
N LEU A 54 3.33 7.67 -5.71
CA LEU A 54 3.78 8.99 -6.16
C LEU A 54 4.17 9.89 -4.98
N GLY A 55 3.18 10.24 -4.16
CA GLY A 55 3.29 11.20 -3.07
C GLY A 55 1.90 11.48 -2.49
N ALA A 56 1.81 12.12 -1.33
CA ALA A 56 0.52 12.41 -0.66
C ALA A 56 -0.40 11.18 -0.53
N ARG A 57 0.22 10.01 -0.32
CA ARG A 57 -0.43 8.68 -0.25
C ARG A 57 -1.19 8.26 -1.52
N ILE A 58 -0.84 8.81 -2.69
CA ILE A 58 -1.44 8.45 -3.97
C ILE A 58 -0.70 7.29 -4.62
N ILE A 59 -1.45 6.24 -4.99
CA ILE A 59 -0.99 5.13 -5.82
C ILE A 59 -1.39 5.42 -7.26
N LYS A 60 -0.45 5.25 -8.18
CA LYS A 60 -0.75 5.08 -9.59
C LYS A 60 -0.67 3.61 -9.94
N ARG A 61 -1.77 3.02 -10.39
CA ARG A 61 -1.81 1.69 -10.99
C ARG A 61 -1.86 1.81 -12.50
N VAL A 62 -0.87 1.25 -13.20
CA VAL A 62 -0.84 1.15 -14.66
C VAL A 62 -1.12 -0.29 -15.06
N LEU A 63 -2.16 -0.50 -15.85
CA LEU A 63 -2.50 -1.80 -16.42
C LEU A 63 -1.60 -2.12 -17.62
N ALA A 64 -1.56 -3.38 -18.04
CA ALA A 64 -0.82 -3.82 -19.22
C ALA A 64 -1.18 -3.08 -20.53
N ASP A 65 -2.40 -2.57 -20.63
CA ASP A 65 -2.88 -1.78 -21.78
C ASP A 65 -2.48 -0.28 -21.71
N GLY A 66 -1.73 0.11 -20.68
CA GLY A 66 -1.30 1.49 -20.43
C GLY A 66 -2.33 2.35 -19.69
N THR A 67 -3.50 1.81 -19.37
CA THR A 67 -4.52 2.54 -18.60
C THR A 67 -4.01 2.82 -17.19
N ALA A 68 -4.00 4.11 -16.81
CA ALA A 68 -3.71 4.53 -15.44
C ALA A 68 -5.01 4.66 -14.62
N THR A 69 -4.96 4.15 -13.40
CA THR A 69 -5.98 4.34 -12.36
C THR A 69 -5.29 4.77 -11.07
N TYR A 70 -6.00 5.52 -10.23
CA TYR A 70 -5.40 6.06 -9.02
C TYR A 70 -6.08 5.55 -7.77
N GLY A 71 -5.25 5.22 -6.80
CA GLY A 71 -5.65 4.84 -5.46
C GLY A 71 -5.16 5.87 -4.45
N ARG A 72 -5.76 5.88 -3.27
CA ARG A 72 -5.23 6.56 -2.11
C ARG A 72 -5.16 5.59 -0.95
N ASP A 73 -3.99 5.50 -0.35
CA ASP A 73 -3.83 4.80 0.92
C ASP A 73 -4.36 5.63 2.08
N LEU A 74 -5.15 4.97 2.89
CA LEU A 74 -5.77 5.51 4.09
C LEU A 74 -5.05 5.03 5.37
N GLY A 75 -3.92 4.33 5.22
CA GLY A 75 -3.17 3.68 6.28
C GLY A 75 -3.85 2.42 6.80
N TYR A 76 -3.07 1.61 7.54
CA TYR A 76 -3.51 0.36 8.16
C TYR A 76 -4.03 -0.65 7.12
N GLY A 77 -3.30 -0.82 6.01
CA GLY A 77 -3.63 -1.74 4.93
C GLY A 77 -4.87 -1.39 4.10
N ARG A 78 -5.32 -0.13 4.11
CA ARG A 78 -6.56 0.30 3.42
C ARG A 78 -6.26 1.17 2.21
N THR A 79 -6.84 0.82 1.06
CA THR A 79 -6.66 1.57 -0.18
C THR A 79 -7.98 1.84 -0.87
N LEU A 80 -8.30 3.10 -1.13
CA LEU A 80 -9.47 3.51 -1.90
C LEU A 80 -9.10 3.74 -3.36
N TRP A 81 -9.82 3.14 -4.30
CA TRP A 81 -9.57 3.30 -5.75
C TRP A 81 -10.62 4.20 -6.43
N SER A 82 -10.17 5.16 -7.24
CA SER A 82 -11.02 6.21 -7.83
C SER A 82 -12.01 5.69 -8.87
N ARG A 83 -11.59 4.73 -9.71
CA ARG A 83 -12.39 4.27 -10.85
C ARG A 83 -13.50 3.28 -10.47
N SER A 84 -13.36 2.58 -9.35
CA SER A 84 -14.28 1.51 -8.95
C SER A 84 -15.01 1.79 -7.64
N GLU A 85 -14.79 2.97 -7.03
CA GLU A 85 -15.26 3.33 -5.70
C GLU A 85 -15.08 2.17 -4.70
N THR A 86 -13.96 1.44 -4.83
CA THR A 86 -13.70 0.23 -4.07
C THR A 86 -12.69 0.53 -2.98
N LEU A 87 -13.05 0.21 -1.74
CA LEU A 87 -12.15 0.22 -0.60
C LEU A 87 -11.58 -1.18 -0.42
N MET A 88 -10.29 -1.33 -0.65
CA MET A 88 -9.56 -2.56 -0.36
C MET A 88 -9.03 -2.53 1.07
N VAL A 89 -9.22 -3.63 1.80
CA VAL A 89 -8.84 -3.72 3.23
C VAL A 89 -7.98 -4.96 3.46
N ASN A 90 -6.75 -4.75 3.93
CA ASN A 90 -5.89 -5.85 4.36
C ASN A 90 -6.43 -6.48 5.65
N ARG A 91 -6.73 -7.76 5.60
CA ARG A 91 -7.18 -8.60 6.72
C ARG A 91 -6.10 -9.59 7.17
N THR A 92 -4.88 -9.45 6.69
CA THR A 92 -3.76 -10.31 7.07
C THR A 92 -3.49 -10.15 8.56
N SER A 93 -3.68 -11.23 9.31
CA SER A 93 -3.15 -11.34 10.66
C SER A 93 -1.68 -11.70 10.57
N PHE A 94 -0.78 -10.73 10.70
CA PHE A 94 0.63 -11.04 10.93
C PHE A 94 0.73 -11.79 12.26
N GLY A 95 1.18 -13.05 12.24
CA GLY A 95 1.35 -13.85 13.45
C GLY A 95 2.32 -13.17 14.42
N GLY A 96 1.85 -12.82 15.61
CA GLY A 96 2.60 -12.07 16.62
C GLY A 96 1.69 -11.13 17.43
N ARG A 97 2.24 -10.42 18.41
CA ARG A 97 1.51 -9.50 19.31
C ARG A 97 0.73 -8.38 18.58
N MET A 98 1.00 -8.16 17.30
CA MET A 98 0.31 -7.21 16.40
C MET A 98 -0.94 -7.78 15.73
N GLY A 99 -1.12 -9.11 15.70
CA GLY A 99 -2.25 -9.77 15.04
C GLY A 99 -3.62 -9.51 15.70
N ALA A 100 -3.64 -9.00 16.93
CA ALA A 100 -4.88 -8.72 17.66
C ALA A 100 -5.51 -7.35 17.30
N ILE A 101 -4.78 -6.41 16.70
CA ILE A 101 -5.26 -5.03 16.51
C ILE A 101 -5.96 -4.84 15.16
N LEU A 102 -5.52 -5.52 14.08
CA LEU A 102 -6.13 -5.36 12.75
C LEU A 102 -7.45 -6.11 12.58
N ALA A 103 -7.66 -7.20 13.33
CA ALA A 103 -8.91 -7.98 13.28
C ALA A 103 -10.13 -7.21 13.83
N GLY A 104 -9.91 -6.15 14.64
CA GLY A 104 -10.98 -5.40 15.30
C GLY A 104 -11.61 -4.26 14.49
N ILE A 105 -10.97 -3.79 13.41
CA ILE A 105 -11.42 -2.61 12.65
C ILE A 105 -12.22 -3.00 11.38
N GLY A 106 -12.40 -4.30 11.12
CA GLY A 106 -12.93 -4.82 9.86
C GLY A 106 -14.45 -4.79 9.63
N VAL A 107 -15.26 -4.07 10.42
CA VAL A 107 -16.74 -4.12 10.27
C VAL A 107 -17.44 -2.74 10.33
N LEU A 108 -16.74 -1.66 10.67
CA LEU A 108 -17.37 -0.33 10.79
C LEU A 108 -17.07 0.50 9.53
N GLY A 109 -18.03 0.51 8.61
CA GLY A 109 -17.93 1.22 7.32
C GLY A 109 -17.38 2.64 7.46
N VAL A 110 -16.23 2.88 6.82
CA VAL A 110 -15.56 4.18 6.83
C VAL A 110 -16.38 5.18 6.01
N ALA A 111 -16.81 6.26 6.65
CA ALA A 111 -17.31 7.43 5.94
C ALA A 111 -16.10 8.15 5.30
N VAL A 112 -15.91 7.98 3.99
CA VAL A 112 -14.86 8.68 3.24
C VAL A 112 -15.27 10.14 3.07
N THR A 113 -14.42 11.07 3.49
CA THR A 113 -14.61 12.50 3.22
C THR A 113 -14.10 12.84 1.83
N ALA A 114 -14.63 13.91 1.21
CA ALA A 114 -14.20 14.33 -0.13
C ALA A 114 -12.68 14.58 -0.22
N SER A 115 -12.06 15.04 0.88
CA SER A 115 -10.61 15.24 0.99
C SER A 115 -9.78 13.96 0.89
N GLN A 116 -10.39 12.79 1.09
CA GLN A 116 -9.74 11.47 1.02
C GLN A 116 -10.00 10.77 -0.32
N MET A 117 -10.78 11.37 -1.23
CA MET A 117 -11.00 10.75 -2.53
C MET A 117 -9.73 10.79 -3.37
N PRO A 118 -9.31 9.65 -3.94
CA PRO A 118 -8.24 9.62 -4.93
C PRO A 118 -8.63 10.41 -6.18
N PRO A 119 -7.65 11.00 -6.88
CA PRO A 119 -7.91 11.69 -8.14
C PRO A 119 -8.47 10.71 -9.19
N LEU A 120 -9.35 11.19 -10.07
CA LEU A 120 -9.83 10.38 -11.20
C LEU A 120 -8.78 10.29 -12.30
N HIS A 121 -8.07 11.40 -12.52
CA HIS A 121 -7.00 11.54 -13.50
C HIS A 121 -5.93 12.48 -12.93
N LEU A 122 -4.68 12.29 -13.36
CA LEU A 122 -3.56 13.20 -13.15
C LEU A 122 -2.84 13.36 -14.49
N THR A 123 -2.31 14.55 -14.76
CA THR A 123 -1.40 14.76 -15.89
C THR A 123 0.01 14.27 -15.54
N PRO A 124 0.87 13.97 -16.53
CA PRO A 124 2.25 13.56 -16.26
C PRO A 124 3.04 14.57 -15.41
N GLU A 125 2.76 15.86 -15.59
CA GLU A 125 3.40 16.94 -14.82
C GLU A 125 2.97 16.92 -13.35
N GLU A 126 1.69 16.69 -13.08
CA GLU A 126 1.14 16.56 -11.72
C GLU A 126 1.70 15.32 -11.02
N GLU A 127 1.83 14.19 -11.73
CA GLU A 127 2.47 12.99 -11.19
C GLU A 127 3.92 13.26 -10.79
N GLU A 128 4.69 13.93 -11.65
CA GLU A 128 6.09 14.23 -11.36
C GLU A 128 6.24 15.23 -10.20
N GLU A 129 5.31 16.17 -10.07
CA GLU A 129 5.28 17.05 -8.92
C GLU A 129 5.06 16.27 -7.62
N LEU A 130 4.11 15.32 -7.60
CA LEU A 130 3.89 14.45 -6.44
C LEU A 130 5.12 13.62 -6.09
N ARG A 131 5.80 13.03 -7.11
CA ARG A 131 7.06 12.32 -6.90
C ARG A 131 8.14 13.22 -6.30
N ARG A 132 8.29 14.44 -6.81
CA ARG A 132 9.25 15.42 -6.27
C ARG A 132 8.93 15.77 -4.82
N GLN A 133 7.68 16.08 -4.50
CA GLN A 133 7.25 16.40 -3.14
C GLN A 133 7.55 15.24 -2.18
N ALA A 134 7.31 13.99 -2.59
CA ALA A 134 7.64 12.82 -1.79
C ALA A 134 9.14 12.70 -1.50
N ARG A 135 10.00 12.91 -2.52
CA ARG A 135 11.46 12.89 -2.36
C ARG A 135 11.96 14.00 -1.43
N THR A 136 11.45 15.22 -1.57
CA THR A 136 11.84 16.35 -0.73
C THR A 136 11.39 16.19 0.73
N SER A 137 10.27 15.51 0.96
CA SER A 137 9.77 15.24 2.32
C SER A 137 10.62 14.19 3.06
N SER A 138 11.35 13.33 2.35
CA SER A 138 12.23 12.31 2.96
C SER A 138 13.61 12.84 3.35
N ASP A 139 14.09 13.93 2.74
CA ASP A 139 15.43 14.51 3.00
C ASP A 139 15.44 15.59 4.11
N GLY A 140 14.28 15.97 4.66
CA GLY A 140 14.11 17.16 5.50
C GLY A 140 13.55 16.91 6.91
N GLY A 141 14.30 16.24 7.79
CA GLY A 141 14.31 16.51 9.23
C GLY A 141 13.25 15.86 10.15
N GLY A 142 13.75 15.09 11.11
CA GLY A 142 13.51 15.28 12.56
C GLY A 142 12.16 14.89 13.15
N ASP A 143 12.19 13.82 13.97
CA ASP A 143 11.32 13.54 15.11
C ASP A 143 9.89 14.10 15.06
N VAL A 144 9.02 13.38 14.36
CA VAL A 144 7.58 13.39 14.63
C VAL A 144 7.13 11.94 14.81
N GLU A 145 6.87 11.57 16.07
CA GLU A 145 6.06 10.41 16.44
C GLU A 145 4.69 10.50 15.75
N ALA A 146 4.58 9.92 14.57
CA ALA A 146 3.33 9.74 13.85
C ALA A 146 3.44 8.46 13.01
N GLY A 147 3.42 7.31 13.71
CA GLY A 147 3.32 5.93 13.20
C GLY A 147 3.21 5.81 11.68
N GLY A 148 4.36 5.65 11.05
CA GLY A 148 4.53 5.79 9.61
C GLY A 148 5.21 4.58 9.00
N ASP A 149 4.55 3.43 8.97
CA ASP A 149 5.10 2.22 8.34
C ASP A 149 3.97 1.33 7.76
N ASP A 150 3.04 1.86 6.95
CA ASP A 150 1.93 1.04 6.44
C ASP A 150 1.66 1.25 4.93
N TRP A 151 2.74 1.27 4.15
CA TRP A 151 2.74 0.99 2.71
C TRP A 151 3.22 -0.43 2.38
N GLY A 152 3.17 -1.29 3.40
CA GLY A 152 3.70 -2.63 3.39
C GLY A 152 4.03 -3.08 4.81
N GLY A 153 3.05 -3.06 5.72
CA GLY A 153 3.22 -3.67 7.04
C GLY A 153 3.75 -5.09 6.86
N GLY A 154 4.96 -5.31 7.36
CA GLY A 154 5.86 -6.34 6.86
C GLY A 154 7.17 -5.66 6.47
N ASP A 155 7.92 -5.28 7.48
CA ASP A 155 9.36 -5.14 7.40
C ASP A 155 9.94 -6.36 6.64
N TRP A 156 10.34 -6.14 5.40
CA TRP A 156 11.01 -7.12 4.54
C TRP A 156 12.48 -6.74 4.33
N GLY A 157 13.02 -5.89 5.20
CA GLY A 157 14.45 -5.65 5.35
C GLY A 157 14.98 -6.60 6.41
N ASP A 158 16.07 -7.28 6.13
CA ASP A 158 16.83 -7.97 7.15
C ASP A 158 17.19 -6.95 8.26
N ASP A 159 16.80 -7.24 9.50
CA ASP A 159 17.50 -6.70 10.68
C ASP A 159 18.86 -7.41 10.68
N ASP A 160 19.75 -6.95 9.80
CA ASP A 160 21.16 -7.26 9.91
C ASP A 160 21.63 -6.70 11.25
N GLY A 161 21.75 -7.62 12.21
CA GLY A 161 22.34 -7.38 13.52
C GLY A 161 23.73 -6.77 13.37
N GLY A 162 23.76 -5.44 13.31
CA GLY A 162 24.92 -4.61 13.54
C GLY A 162 25.24 -4.69 15.02
N TRP A 163 26.08 -5.65 15.39
CA TRP A 163 26.81 -5.60 16.65
C TRP A 163 27.68 -4.35 16.59
N SER A 164 27.16 -3.24 17.13
CA SER A 164 28.02 -2.18 17.60
C SER A 164 28.55 -2.63 18.96
N ASP A 165 29.75 -3.18 18.95
CA ASP A 165 30.68 -3.01 20.07
C ASP A 165 30.70 -1.51 20.38
N ASP A 166 30.25 -1.13 21.58
CA ASP A 166 30.82 -0.03 22.37
C ASP A 166 30.10 0.05 23.73
N ASP A 167 30.88 -0.21 24.78
CA ASP A 167 30.79 0.32 26.14
C ASP A 167 29.55 0.05 27.01
N PHE A 168 29.64 -1.03 27.81
CA PHE A 168 29.26 -0.97 29.22
C PHE A 168 30.41 -1.50 30.09
N GLY A 169 30.95 -0.62 30.93
CA GLY A 169 31.99 -0.91 31.92
C GLY A 169 31.53 -1.66 33.16
#